data_AF-A0A2J0KVL2-F1
#
_entry.id   AF-A0A2J0KVL2-F1
#
_cell.length_a   1.000
_cell.length_b   1.000
_cell.length_c   1.000
_cell.angle_alpha   90.00
_cell.angle_beta   90.00
_cell.angle_gamma   90.00
#
_symmetry.space_group_name_H-M   'P 1'
#
loop_
_entity.id
_entity.type
_entity.pdbx_description
1 polymer ?
#
loop_
_entity_poly.entity_id
_entity_poly.type
_entity_poly.pdbx_seq_one_letter_code
_entity_poly.pdbx_strand_id
1 'polypeptide(L)'
;MKIYYLMTGIIAALGALILEVFFPLFSSNFFSLISQDPAINLSFMIAISIEELTKGIFIWKLFSSQTSQEKKFLGAFFFATGFSLLEITLNIFKNNSWDFFYSSFLPLLGLFLIHTFTSFIFVLFLAFQKKISPLSFFYAFLLAFSFHFLYNWTVLFLNF
;
A
#
# COMPACT_ATOMS: atom_id res chain seq x y z
N MET A 1 -13.67 5.36 -17.47
CA MET A 1 -13.36 4.12 -16.70
C MET A 1 -11.91 4.11 -16.17
N LYS A 2 -10.88 4.31 -17.00
CA LYS A 2 -9.46 4.30 -16.56
C LYS A 2 -9.12 5.37 -15.50
N ILE A 3 -9.52 6.63 -15.73
CA ILE A 3 -9.32 7.75 -14.80
C ILE A 3 -9.97 7.48 -13.43
N TYR A 4 -11.14 6.85 -13.42
CA TYR A 4 -11.85 6.53 -12.18
C TYR A 4 -11.04 5.59 -11.28
N TYR A 5 -10.45 4.53 -11.84
CA TYR A 5 -9.59 3.61 -11.10
C TYR A 5 -8.34 4.31 -10.56
N LEU A 6 -7.72 5.15 -11.38
CA LEU A 6 -6.54 5.92 -11.00
C LEU A 6 -6.83 6.91 -9.85
N MET A 7 -7.91 7.68 -9.93
CA MET A 7 -8.35 8.58 -8.86
C MET A 7 -8.70 7.82 -7.58
N THR A 8 -9.31 6.64 -7.70
CA THR A 8 -9.62 5.79 -6.55
C THR A 8 -8.35 5.29 -5.85
N GLY A 9 -7.29 4.99 -6.63
CA GLY A 9 -5.96 4.67 -6.09
C GLY A 9 -5.35 5.81 -5.27
N ILE A 10 -5.41 7.03 -5.81
CA ILE A 10 -4.95 8.24 -5.10
C ILE A 10 -5.73 8.45 -3.80
N ILE A 11 -7.06 8.32 -3.84
CA ILE A 11 -7.91 8.47 -2.65
C ILE A 11 -7.57 7.40 -1.60
N ALA A 12 -7.33 6.16 -2.02
CA ALA A 12 -6.94 5.08 -1.11
C ALA A 12 -5.60 5.37 -0.43
N ALA A 13 -4.60 5.86 -1.18
CA ALA A 13 -3.29 6.23 -0.63
C ALA A 13 -3.40 7.43 0.33
N LEU A 14 -4.19 8.47 -0.01
CA LEU A 14 -4.49 9.57 0.93
C LEU A 14 -5.19 9.06 2.19
N GLY A 15 -6.14 8.13 2.05
CA GLY A 15 -6.85 7.52 3.17
C GLY A 15 -5.91 6.76 4.10
N ALA A 16 -4.99 5.97 3.53
CA ALA A 16 -3.96 5.27 4.29
C ALA A 16 -3.07 6.27 5.04
N LEU A 17 -2.53 7.28 4.35
CA LEU A 17 -1.69 8.32 4.95
C LEU A 17 -2.39 9.06 6.09
N ILE A 18 -3.67 9.41 5.92
CA ILE A 18 -4.47 10.02 6.98
C ILE A 18 -4.51 9.08 8.19
N LEU A 19 -4.88 7.82 8.00
CA LEU A 19 -4.94 6.84 9.09
C LEU A 19 -3.59 6.66 9.79
N GLU A 20 -2.49 6.64 9.03
CA GLU A 20 -1.14 6.59 9.57
C GLU A 20 -0.77 7.82 10.41
N VAL A 21 -1.10 9.02 9.94
CA VAL A 21 -0.82 10.26 10.68
C VAL A 21 -1.63 10.36 11.97
N PHE A 22 -2.88 9.88 11.94
CA PHE A 22 -3.75 9.91 13.12
C PHE A 22 -3.47 8.76 14.09
N PHE A 23 -2.90 7.63 13.65
CA PHE A 23 -2.66 6.47 14.50
C PHE A 23 -1.77 6.76 15.73
N PRO A 24 -0.65 7.51 15.63
CA PRO A 24 0.15 7.94 16.78
C PRO A 24 -0.63 8.74 17.82
N LEU A 25 -1.66 9.51 17.43
CA LEU A 25 -2.46 10.30 18.36
C LEU A 25 -3.25 9.41 19.33
N PHE A 26 -3.72 8.26 18.85
CA PHE A 26 -4.46 7.28 19.65
C PHE A 26 -3.56 6.31 20.41
N SER A 27 -2.29 6.18 20.00
CA SER A 27 -1.32 5.23 20.56
C SER A 27 -0.21 5.90 21.37
N SER A 28 -0.26 7.23 21.56
CA SER A 28 0.72 8.02 22.33
C SER A 28 0.92 7.52 23.78
N ASN A 29 -0.08 6.86 24.38
CA ASN A 29 0.03 6.19 25.68
C ASN A 29 0.54 4.74 25.60
N PHE A 30 0.55 4.13 24.42
CA PHE A 30 1.00 2.75 24.19
C PHE A 30 2.50 2.69 23.86
N PHE A 31 3.02 3.69 23.14
CA PHE A 31 4.45 3.78 22.77
C PHE A 31 5.35 4.40 23.84
N SER A 32 4.80 5.14 24.82
CA SER A 32 5.58 5.68 25.94
C SER A 32 6.12 4.62 26.90
N LEU A 33 5.61 3.37 26.82
CA LEU A 33 6.04 2.22 27.61
C LEU A 33 7.12 1.34 26.94
N ILE A 34 7.41 1.55 25.64
CA ILE A 34 8.37 0.75 24.88
C ILE A 34 9.54 1.66 24.49
N SER A 35 10.40 1.95 25.46
CA SER A 35 11.60 2.74 25.26
C SER A 35 12.65 1.98 24.44
N GLN A 36 13.19 2.68 23.45
CA GLN A 36 14.50 2.54 22.80
C GLN A 36 14.79 1.17 22.16
N ASP A 37 14.52 1.10 20.84
CA ASP A 37 15.01 0.11 19.85
C ASP A 37 14.14 -1.11 19.41
N PRO A 38 12.87 -1.26 19.86
CA PRO A 38 11.86 -2.06 19.14
C PRO A 38 10.71 -1.25 18.53
N ALA A 39 10.56 0.02 18.90
CA ALA A 39 9.43 0.86 18.48
C ALA A 39 9.43 1.21 16.97
N ILE A 40 10.60 1.21 16.33
CA ILE A 40 10.72 1.38 14.87
C ILE A 40 10.06 0.21 14.14
N ASN A 41 10.05 -1.01 14.71
CA ASN A 41 9.42 -2.17 14.08
C ASN A 41 7.90 -2.15 14.20
N LEU A 42 7.33 -1.79 15.35
CA LEU A 42 5.88 -1.87 15.54
C LEU A 42 5.14 -0.78 14.76
N SER A 43 5.58 0.48 14.82
CA SER A 43 4.96 1.57 14.05
C SER A 43 5.04 1.33 12.55
N PHE A 44 6.17 0.78 12.09
CA PHE A 44 6.38 0.39 10.70
C PHE A 44 5.45 -0.75 10.26
N MET A 45 5.31 -1.81 11.07
CA MET A 45 4.34 -2.88 10.80
C MET A 45 2.90 -2.36 10.79
N ILE A 46 2.57 -1.40 11.65
CA ILE A 46 1.23 -0.81 11.68
C ILE A 46 0.97 0.05 10.44
N ALA A 47 1.93 0.88 10.02
CA ALA A 47 1.82 1.67 8.80
C ALA A 47 1.54 0.78 7.57
N ILE A 48 2.38 -0.23 7.35
CA ILE A 48 2.18 -1.19 6.26
C ILE A 48 0.82 -1.92 6.39
N SER A 49 0.41 -2.26 7.61
CA SER A 49 -0.91 -2.86 7.84
C SER A 49 -2.05 -1.93 7.44
N ILE A 50 -1.99 -0.66 7.82
CA ILE A 50 -2.98 0.36 7.47
C ILE A 50 -3.05 0.54 5.95
N GLU A 51 -1.91 0.64 5.28
CA GLU A 51 -1.84 0.75 3.82
C GLU A 51 -2.46 -0.47 3.13
N GLU A 52 -2.03 -1.68 3.47
CA GLU A 52 -2.54 -2.88 2.81
C GLU A 52 -4.02 -3.14 3.12
N LEU A 53 -4.49 -2.86 4.34
CA LEU A 53 -5.91 -2.95 4.67
C LEU A 53 -6.74 -1.95 3.87
N THR A 54 -6.30 -0.69 3.82
CA THR A 54 -7.01 0.36 3.07
C THR A 54 -7.05 0.01 1.59
N LYS A 55 -5.92 -0.39 1.02
CA LYS A 55 -5.79 -0.84 -0.37
C LYS A 55 -6.75 -2.00 -0.66
N GLY A 56 -6.73 -3.03 0.19
CA GLY A 56 -7.61 -4.20 0.06
C GLY A 56 -9.10 -3.84 0.11
N ILE A 57 -9.52 -2.97 1.04
CA ILE A 57 -10.92 -2.52 1.17
C ILE A 57 -11.38 -1.78 -0.10
N PHE A 58 -10.56 -0.88 -0.63
CA PHE A 58 -10.88 -0.15 -1.84
C PHE A 58 -10.94 -1.06 -3.06
N ILE A 59 -9.96 -1.94 -3.25
CA ILE A 59 -9.95 -2.95 -4.33
C ILE A 59 -11.20 -3.83 -4.26
N TRP A 60 -11.56 -4.30 -3.06
CA TRP A 60 -12.76 -5.09 -2.86
C TRP A 60 -14.02 -4.34 -3.31
N LYS A 61 -14.21 -3.11 -2.84
CA LYS A 61 -15.37 -2.29 -3.21
C LYS A 61 -15.41 -2.00 -4.71
N LEU A 62 -14.25 -1.79 -5.33
CA LEU A 62 -14.10 -1.38 -6.72
C LEU A 62 -14.38 -2.52 -7.72
N PHE A 63 -14.03 -3.76 -7.36
CA PHE A 63 -14.06 -4.90 -8.28
C PHE A 63 -15.06 -6.00 -7.91
N SER A 64 -15.70 -5.94 -6.73
CA SER A 64 -16.70 -6.93 -6.29
C SER A 64 -17.89 -7.04 -7.25
N SER A 65 -18.31 -5.94 -7.87
CA SER A 65 -19.45 -5.90 -8.81
C SER A 65 -19.07 -6.09 -10.27
N GLN A 66 -17.77 -6.07 -10.60
CA GLN A 66 -17.29 -6.19 -11.98
C GLN A 66 -17.31 -7.67 -12.41
N THR A 67 -17.80 -7.98 -13.61
CA THR A 67 -17.84 -9.37 -14.11
C THR A 67 -16.66 -9.72 -15.02
N SER A 68 -16.17 -8.75 -15.80
CA SER A 68 -15.05 -8.94 -16.73
C SER A 68 -13.71 -9.01 -16.01
N GLN A 69 -12.97 -10.10 -16.23
CA GLN A 69 -11.63 -10.31 -15.67
C GLN A 69 -10.60 -9.32 -16.23
N GLU A 70 -10.66 -9.03 -17.53
CA GLU A 70 -9.80 -8.06 -18.18
C GLU A 70 -9.96 -6.67 -17.55
N LYS A 71 -11.21 -6.24 -17.31
CA LYS A 71 -11.49 -4.95 -16.65
C LYS A 71 -10.98 -4.91 -15.21
N LYS A 72 -10.98 -6.05 -14.50
CA LYS A 72 -10.40 -6.16 -13.15
C LYS A 72 -8.89 -6.01 -13.20
N PHE A 73 -8.21 -6.70 -14.11
CA PHE A 73 -6.75 -6.65 -14.22
C PHE A 73 -6.27 -5.25 -14.62
N LEU A 74 -6.85 -4.67 -15.67
CA LEU A 74 -6.52 -3.30 -16.09
C LEU A 74 -6.88 -2.27 -15.02
N GLY A 75 -8.03 -2.45 -14.36
CA GLY A 75 -8.43 -1.59 -13.26
C GLY A 75 -7.46 -1.65 -12.09
N ALA A 76 -6.96 -2.83 -11.74
CA ALA A 76 -5.95 -3.03 -10.71
C ALA A 76 -4.66 -2.25 -11.04
N PHE A 77 -4.21 -2.34 -12.29
CA PHE A 77 -3.04 -1.61 -12.75
C PHE A 77 -3.21 -0.09 -12.62
N PHE A 78 -4.35 0.46 -13.08
CA PHE A 78 -4.62 1.90 -12.95
C PHE A 78 -4.77 2.34 -11.49
N PHE A 79 -5.43 1.52 -10.66
CA PHE A 79 -5.54 1.75 -9.23
C PHE A 79 -4.16 1.79 -8.55
N ALA A 80 -3.33 0.77 -8.78
CA ALA A 80 -1.98 0.70 -8.23
C ALA A 80 -1.10 1.84 -8.72
N THR A 81 -1.25 2.24 -9.99
CA THR A 81 -0.54 3.40 -10.55
C THR A 81 -0.92 4.67 -9.80
N GLY A 82 -2.21 4.92 -9.58
CA GLY A 82 -2.68 6.08 -8.81
C GLY A 82 -2.17 6.07 -7.37
N PHE A 83 -2.22 4.91 -6.71
CA PHE A 83 -1.73 4.71 -5.34
C PHE A 83 -0.22 5.04 -5.24
N SER A 84 0.59 4.39 -6.09
CA SER A 84 2.05 4.54 -6.10
C SER A 84 2.49 5.94 -6.50
N LEU A 85 1.83 6.56 -7.49
CA LEU A 85 2.20 7.90 -7.94
C LEU A 85 2.05 8.93 -6.83
N LEU A 86 1.01 8.82 -6.00
CA LEU A 86 0.86 9.72 -4.86
C LEU A 86 2.02 9.55 -3.88
N GLU A 87 2.35 8.33 -3.49
CA GLU A 87 3.45 8.08 -2.55
C GLU A 87 4.80 8.51 -3.09
N ILE A 88 5.10 8.20 -4.34
CA ILE A 88 6.32 8.66 -5.04
C ILE A 88 6.37 10.19 -5.01
N THR A 89 5.27 10.85 -5.34
CA THR A 89 5.18 12.30 -5.35
C THR A 89 5.45 12.88 -3.96
N LEU A 90 4.84 12.32 -2.91
CA LEU A 90 5.07 12.73 -1.53
C LEU A 90 6.51 12.50 -1.07
N ASN A 91 7.12 11.38 -1.44
CA ASN A 91 8.52 11.07 -1.14
C ASN A 91 9.48 12.06 -1.82
N ILE A 92 9.22 12.43 -3.08
CA ILE A 92 10.00 13.45 -3.80
C ILE A 92 9.85 14.82 -3.12
N PHE A 93 8.61 15.23 -2.79
CA PHE A 93 8.37 16.51 -2.12
C PHE A 93 9.02 16.59 -0.73
N LYS A 94 9.01 15.49 0.03
CA LYS A 94 9.62 15.43 1.37
C LYS A 94 11.14 15.64 1.32
N ASN A 95 11.82 15.07 0.32
CA ASN A 95 13.28 15.08 0.24
C ASN A 95 13.86 16.27 -0.55
N ASN A 96 12.99 17.14 -1.08
CA ASN A 96 13.28 18.51 -1.55
C ASN A 96 14.50 18.68 -2.48
N SER A 97 14.86 17.65 -3.24
CA SER A 97 16.02 17.68 -4.16
C SER A 97 15.77 16.83 -5.40
N TRP A 98 16.06 17.38 -6.57
CA TRP A 98 16.01 16.63 -7.83
C TRP A 98 17.14 15.60 -7.93
N ASP A 99 18.24 15.82 -7.20
CA ASP A 99 19.33 14.84 -7.07
C ASP A 99 18.88 13.57 -6.32
N PHE A 100 17.90 13.67 -5.42
CA PHE A 100 17.26 12.51 -4.80
C PHE A 100 16.53 11.65 -5.83
N PHE A 101 15.91 12.23 -6.86
CA PHE A 101 15.18 11.45 -7.88
C PHE A 101 16.11 10.54 -8.68
N TYR A 102 17.28 11.05 -9.10
CA TYR A 102 18.25 10.27 -9.88
C TYR A 102 18.97 9.22 -9.03
N SER A 103 19.32 9.55 -7.79
CA SER A 103 19.93 8.60 -6.85
C SER A 103 18.93 7.57 -6.31
N SER A 104 17.63 7.87 -6.33
CA SER A 104 16.56 7.02 -5.79
C SER A 104 15.67 6.39 -6.86
N PHE A 105 16.09 6.36 -8.13
CA PHE A 105 15.27 5.77 -9.19
C PHE A 105 14.89 4.31 -8.87
N LEU A 106 15.84 3.52 -8.37
CA LEU A 106 15.62 2.11 -8.05
C LEU A 106 14.65 1.94 -6.85
N PRO A 107 14.81 2.65 -5.71
CA PRO A 107 13.79 2.70 -4.66
C PRO A 107 12.40 3.17 -5.14
N LEU A 108 12.31 4.20 -5.98
CA LEU A 108 11.02 4.68 -6.48
C LEU A 108 10.34 3.68 -7.42
N LEU A 109 11.12 3.01 -8.27
CA LEU A 109 10.63 1.92 -9.11
C LEU A 109 10.21 0.72 -8.24
N GLY A 110 10.99 0.38 -7.22
CA GLY A 110 10.66 -0.65 -6.24
C GLY A 110 9.32 -0.37 -5.56
N LEU A 111 9.10 0.89 -5.16
CA LEU A 111 7.86 1.36 -4.55
C LEU A 111 6.68 1.14 -5.53
N PHE A 112 6.82 1.60 -6.78
CA PHE A 112 5.80 1.37 -7.81
C PHE A 112 5.50 -0.13 -8.02
N LEU A 113 6.54 -0.95 -8.10
CA LEU A 113 6.42 -2.38 -8.35
C LEU A 113 5.74 -3.10 -7.18
N ILE A 114 6.09 -2.77 -5.93
CA ILE A 114 5.51 -3.43 -4.76
C ILE A 114 4.01 -3.12 -4.65
N HIS A 115 3.58 -1.85 -4.79
CA HIS A 115 2.16 -1.52 -4.72
C HIS A 115 1.37 -2.11 -5.88
N THR A 116 1.98 -2.21 -7.06
CA THR A 116 1.40 -2.91 -8.21
C THR A 116 1.21 -4.38 -7.87
N PHE A 117 2.25 -5.04 -7.40
CA PHE A 117 2.21 -6.46 -7.05
C PHE A 117 1.21 -6.77 -5.94
N THR A 118 1.21 -6.03 -4.83
CA THR A 118 0.26 -6.22 -3.72
C THR A 118 -1.18 -5.94 -4.15
N SER A 119 -1.41 -4.96 -5.04
CA SER A 119 -2.75 -4.72 -5.59
C SER A 119 -3.25 -5.90 -6.41
N PHE A 120 -2.36 -6.54 -7.19
CA PHE A 120 -2.70 -7.75 -7.93
C PHE A 120 -2.99 -8.94 -7.02
N ILE A 121 -2.28 -9.09 -5.89
CA ILE A 121 -2.61 -10.12 -4.88
C ILE A 121 -4.07 -9.96 -4.42
N PHE A 122 -4.48 -8.74 -4.06
CA PHE A 122 -5.87 -8.51 -3.65
C PHE A 122 -6.87 -8.80 -4.75
N VAL A 123 -6.58 -8.40 -5.99
CA VAL A 123 -7.48 -8.69 -7.13
C VAL A 123 -7.59 -10.19 -7.40
N LEU A 124 -6.49 -10.93 -7.30
CA LEU A 124 -6.48 -12.39 -7.48
C LEU A 124 -7.35 -13.09 -6.43
N PHE A 125 -7.18 -12.73 -5.16
CA PHE A 125 -7.86 -13.39 -4.05
C PHE A 125 -9.30 -12.90 -3.81
N LEU A 126 -9.60 -11.64 -4.09
CA LEU A 126 -10.91 -11.05 -3.81
C LEU A 126 -11.76 -10.91 -5.06
N ALA A 127 -11.19 -10.44 -6.16
CA ALA A 127 -12.00 -10.08 -7.32
C ALA A 127 -12.30 -11.28 -8.23
N PHE A 128 -11.47 -12.33 -8.27
CA PHE A 128 -11.76 -13.50 -9.12
C PHE A 128 -12.59 -14.59 -8.45
N GLN A 129 -12.92 -14.44 -7.16
CA GLN A 129 -13.79 -15.39 -6.46
C GLN A 129 -15.27 -15.09 -6.70
N LYS A 130 -16.08 -16.15 -6.89
CA LYS A 130 -17.55 -16.03 -7.04
C LYS A 130 -18.24 -15.53 -5.78
N LYS A 131 -17.66 -15.83 -4.61
CA LYS A 131 -18.08 -15.35 -3.29
C LYS A 131 -16.83 -15.02 -2.50
N ILE A 132 -16.75 -13.80 -1.99
CA ILE A 132 -15.62 -13.36 -1.18
C ILE A 132 -15.84 -13.88 0.23
N SER A 133 -14.87 -14.65 0.72
CA SER A 133 -14.84 -15.07 2.12
C SER A 133 -13.94 -14.13 2.93
N PRO A 134 -14.25 -13.83 4.21
CA PRO A 134 -13.34 -13.10 5.09
C PRO A 134 -11.95 -13.75 5.17
N LEU A 135 -11.90 -15.07 5.03
CA LEU A 135 -10.67 -15.87 5.04
C LEU A 135 -9.80 -15.58 3.80
N SER A 136 -10.42 -15.42 2.62
CA SER A 136 -9.73 -15.00 1.39
C SER A 136 -9.12 -13.61 1.52
N PHE A 137 -9.83 -12.69 2.19
CA PHE A 137 -9.30 -11.35 2.50
C PHE A 137 -8.11 -11.43 3.46
N PHE A 138 -8.23 -12.21 4.52
CA PHE A 138 -7.15 -12.41 5.47
C PHE A 138 -5.88 -12.97 4.80
N TYR A 139 -5.99 -13.97 3.92
CA TYR A 139 -4.83 -14.49 3.19
C TYR A 139 -4.26 -13.48 2.19
N ALA A 140 -5.11 -12.74 1.48
CA ALA A 140 -4.65 -11.68 0.58
C ALA A 140 -3.86 -10.62 1.35
N PHE A 141 -4.40 -10.18 2.50
CA PHE A 141 -3.75 -9.23 3.38
C PHE A 141 -2.41 -9.77 3.90
N LEU A 142 -2.38 -10.98 4.44
CA LEU A 142 -1.15 -11.55 5.01
C LEU A 142 -0.05 -11.68 3.95
N LEU A 143 -0.40 -12.09 2.73
CA LEU A 143 0.55 -12.19 1.62
C LEU A 143 1.03 -10.80 1.16
N ALA A 144 0.12 -9.87 0.92
CA ALA A 144 0.44 -8.50 0.51
C ALA A 144 1.31 -7.79 1.57
N PHE A 145 0.92 -7.88 2.83
CA PHE A 145 1.66 -7.37 3.98
C PHE A 145 3.07 -7.95 4.03
N SER A 146 3.22 -9.27 3.89
CA SER A 146 4.53 -9.92 3.96
C SER A 146 5.47 -9.42 2.87
N PHE A 147 5.00 -9.30 1.63
CA PHE A 147 5.83 -8.78 0.54
C PHE A 147 6.15 -7.30 0.71
N HIS A 148 5.19 -6.48 1.13
CA HIS A 148 5.43 -5.05 1.35
C HIS A 148 6.40 -4.84 2.51
N PHE A 149 6.21 -5.55 3.61
CA PHE A 149 7.14 -5.56 4.74
C PHE A 149 8.54 -5.96 4.33
N LEU A 150 8.70 -7.05 3.57
CA LEU A 150 10.01 -7.48 3.09
C LEU A 150 10.66 -6.42 2.21
N TYR A 151 9.90 -5.80 1.29
CA TYR A 151 10.41 -4.72 0.46
C TYR A 151 10.90 -3.54 1.30
N ASN A 152 10.05 -2.98 2.16
CA ASN A 152 10.43 -1.83 2.98
C ASN A 152 11.56 -2.18 3.96
N TRP A 153 11.59 -3.40 4.50
CA TRP A 153 12.70 -3.90 5.32
C TRP A 153 14.01 -3.92 4.53
N THR A 154 14.00 -4.42 3.29
CA THR A 154 15.21 -4.42 2.45
C THR A 154 15.69 -3.01 2.14
N VAL A 155 14.80 -2.06 1.86
CA VAL A 155 15.17 -0.66 1.61
C VAL A 155 15.80 -0.02 2.86
N LEU A 156 15.18 -0.21 4.04
CA LEU A 156 15.66 0.40 5.29
C LEU A 156 16.97 -0.19 5.81
N PHE A 157 17.18 -1.51 5.69
CA PHE A 157 18.30 -2.19 6.34
C PHE A 157 19.44 -2.57 5.39
N LEU A 158 19.21 -2.63 4.08
CA LEU A 158 20.27 -2.96 3.10
C LEU A 158 20.83 -1.73 2.37
N ASN A 159 20.38 -0.51 2.71
CA ASN A 159 20.85 0.77 2.14
C ASN A 159 20.87 0.79 0.60
N PHE A 160 19.74 0.44 -0.02
CA PHE A 160 19.51 0.63 -1.45
C PHE A 160 18.82 1.96 -1.76
#